data_AF-A0A7W9V3Q6-F1
#
_entry.id   AF-A0A7W9V3Q6-F1
#
_cell.length_a   1.000
_cell.length_b   1.000
_cell.length_c   1.000
_cell.angle_alpha   90.00
_cell.angle_beta   90.00
_cell.angle_gamma   90.00
#
_symmetry.space_group_name_H-M   'P 1'
#
loop_
_entity.id
_entity.type
_entity.pdbx_description
1 polymer ?
#
loop_
_entity_poly.entity_id
_entity_poly.type
_entity_poly.pdbx_seq_one_letter_code
_entity_poly.pdbx_strand_id
1 'polypeptide(L)'
;MASLEKSSFYYMVNFFDFDLKIPLVQTLRYIGEEIDRRGVAVIYFDEIHPMGDEKKIFVEKIGADAVIHDIRGLVHILDLASTGRLAKDGWVRKSGN
;
A
#
# COMPACT_ATOMS: atom_id res chain seq x y z
N MET A 1 16.29 -1.28 4.33
CA MET A 1 15.18 -2.10 3.78
C MET A 1 14.47 -2.73 4.96
N ALA A 2 13.21 -2.41 5.18
CA ALA A 2 12.44 -3.03 6.25
C ALA A 2 11.96 -4.41 5.76
N SER A 3 12.28 -5.48 6.49
CA SER A 3 11.75 -6.81 6.18
C SER A 3 10.27 -6.82 6.53
N LEU A 4 9.40 -7.17 5.57
CA LEU A 4 7.99 -7.38 5.87
C LEU A 4 7.82 -8.63 6.75
N GLU A 5 6.97 -8.54 7.75
CA GLU A 5 6.68 -9.59 8.72
C GLU A 5 5.35 -10.27 8.39
N LYS A 6 5.39 -11.59 8.18
CA LYS A 6 4.22 -12.36 7.76
C LYS A 6 3.09 -12.21 8.79
N SER A 7 1.87 -12.04 8.31
CA SER A 7 0.66 -11.81 9.11
C SER A 7 0.63 -10.46 9.86
N SER A 8 1.60 -9.58 9.66
CA SER A 8 1.54 -8.20 10.15
C SER A 8 0.65 -7.32 9.27
N PHE A 9 0.11 -6.26 9.88
CA PHE A 9 -0.74 -5.29 9.23
C PHE A 9 0.06 -4.09 8.73
N TYR A 10 -0.42 -3.56 7.64
CA TYR A 10 0.24 -2.56 6.84
C TYR A 10 -0.80 -1.61 6.26
N TYR A 11 -0.41 -0.39 5.93
CA TYR A 11 -1.31 0.59 5.34
C TYR A 11 -0.79 1.09 4.00
N MET A 12 -1.70 1.25 3.05
CA MET A 12 -1.46 1.94 1.80
C MET A 12 -2.44 3.09 1.68
N VAL A 13 -1.95 4.26 1.28
CA VAL A 13 -2.79 5.44 1.06
C VAL A 13 -2.89 5.69 -0.44
N ASN A 14 -4.09 5.48 -0.97
CA ASN A 14 -4.49 5.80 -2.33
C ASN A 14 -5.38 7.04 -2.35
N PHE A 15 -5.78 7.49 -3.52
CA PHE A 15 -6.72 8.61 -3.69
C PHE A 15 -7.96 8.15 -4.48
N PHE A 16 -9.15 8.43 -3.96
CA PHE A 16 -10.41 8.10 -4.64
C PHE A 16 -10.64 8.97 -5.88
N ASP A 17 -10.22 10.23 -5.79
CA ASP A 17 -10.32 11.22 -6.83
C ASP A 17 -8.97 11.95 -6.91
N PHE A 18 -8.35 11.98 -8.08
CA PHE A 18 -7.03 12.60 -8.29
C PHE A 18 -7.07 14.13 -8.19
N ASP A 19 -8.23 14.74 -8.47
CA ASP A 19 -8.43 16.18 -8.40
C ASP A 19 -8.75 16.62 -6.97
N LEU A 20 -9.67 15.91 -6.30
CA LEU A 20 -10.04 16.19 -4.92
C LEU A 20 -9.04 15.64 -3.89
N LYS A 21 -8.15 14.73 -4.31
CA LYS A 21 -7.13 14.06 -3.48
C LYS A 21 -7.68 13.52 -2.17
N ILE A 22 -8.88 12.94 -2.19
CA ILE A 22 -9.50 12.34 -1.00
C ILE A 22 -8.70 11.08 -0.64
N PRO A 23 -7.97 11.05 0.49
CA PRO A 23 -7.13 9.90 0.83
C PRO A 23 -7.99 8.71 1.22
N LEU A 24 -7.69 7.57 0.63
CA LEU A 24 -8.29 6.27 0.94
C LEU A 24 -7.22 5.39 1.57
N VAL A 25 -7.40 5.10 2.86
CA VAL A 25 -6.51 4.21 3.60
C VAL A 25 -6.97 2.77 3.40
N GLN A 26 -6.11 1.95 2.82
CA GLN A 26 -6.31 0.51 2.71
C GLN A 26 -5.45 -0.20 3.75
N THR A 27 -6.09 -1.07 4.53
CA THR A 27 -5.38 -1.97 5.45
C THR A 27 -5.03 -3.24 4.71
N LEU A 28 -3.75 -3.60 4.76
CA LEU A 28 -3.16 -4.74 4.08
C LEU A 28 -2.63 -5.73 5.12
N ARG A 29 -2.84 -7.02 4.90
CA ARG A 29 -2.19 -8.10 5.65
C ARG A 29 -1.16 -8.79 4.76
N TYR A 30 0.11 -8.79 5.15
CA TYR A 30 1.15 -9.43 4.36
C TYR A 30 1.05 -10.97 4.45
N ILE A 31 1.02 -11.61 3.28
CA ILE A 31 0.86 -13.07 3.16
C ILE A 31 2.19 -13.74 2.83
N GLY A 32 3.02 -13.11 1.98
CA GLY A 32 4.29 -13.67 1.52
C GLY A 32 4.82 -12.99 0.26
N GLU A 33 6.00 -13.40 -0.20
CA GLU A 33 6.61 -12.97 -1.46
C GLU A 33 6.93 -14.16 -2.36
N GLU A 34 6.87 -13.97 -3.67
CA GLU A 34 7.37 -14.92 -4.68
C GLU A 34 8.35 -14.20 -5.59
N ILE A 35 9.45 -14.88 -5.92
CA ILE A 35 10.48 -14.36 -6.80
C ILE A 35 10.36 -15.13 -8.11
N ASP A 36 10.08 -14.43 -9.20
CA ASP A 36 9.99 -15.04 -10.52
C ASP A 36 11.38 -15.47 -11.03
N ARG A 37 11.40 -16.21 -12.15
CA ARG A 37 12.65 -16.69 -12.79
C ARG A 37 13.54 -15.55 -13.32
N ARG A 38 13.03 -14.32 -13.39
CA ARG A 38 13.75 -13.11 -13.81
C ARG A 38 14.28 -12.30 -12.62
N GLY A 39 14.06 -12.76 -11.39
CA GLY A 39 14.47 -12.08 -10.16
C GLY A 39 13.51 -10.96 -9.73
N VAL A 40 12.32 -10.88 -10.32
CA VAL A 40 11.28 -9.93 -9.92
C VAL A 40 10.54 -10.51 -8.72
N ALA A 41 10.59 -9.79 -7.60
CA ALA A 41 9.86 -10.16 -6.40
C ALA A 41 8.47 -9.50 -6.39
N VAL A 42 7.45 -10.36 -6.28
CA VAL A 42 6.03 -9.99 -6.16
C VAL A 42 5.60 -10.26 -4.73
N ILE A 43 4.98 -9.27 -4.10
CA ILE A 43 4.57 -9.32 -2.70
C ILE A 43 3.06 -9.42 -2.64
N TYR A 44 2.57 -10.36 -1.84
CA TYR A 44 1.17 -10.70 -1.69
C TYR A 44 0.59 -10.09 -0.42
N PHE A 45 -0.52 -9.38 -0.58
CA PHE A 45 -1.31 -8.84 0.53
C PHE A 45 -2.78 -9.27 0.41
N ASP A 46 -3.43 -9.50 1.54
CA ASP A 46 -4.89 -9.48 1.64
C ASP A 46 -5.32 -8.05 1.97
N GLU A 47 -6.18 -7.47 1.14
CA GLU A 47 -6.91 -6.25 1.45
C GLU A 47 -7.99 -6.58 2.48
N ILE A 48 -7.98 -5.88 3.61
CA ILE A 48 -8.99 -6.03 4.65
C ILE A 48 -10.06 -4.99 4.40
N HIS A 49 -11.13 -5.39 3.71
CA HIS A 49 -12.26 -4.52 3.51
C HIS A 49 -13.12 -4.46 4.78
N PRO A 50 -13.63 -3.29 5.20
CA PRO A 50 -14.50 -3.16 6.38
C PRO A 50 -15.77 -4.02 6.29
N MET A 51 -16.18 -4.40 5.08
CA MET A 51 -17.38 -5.21 4.82
C MET A 51 -17.09 -6.71 4.68
N GLY A 52 -15.87 -7.17 4.96
CA GLY A 52 -15.52 -8.58 5.11
C GLY A 52 -15.01 -9.30 3.86
N ASP A 53 -15.02 -8.65 2.70
CA ASP A 53 -14.42 -9.21 1.50
C ASP A 53 -12.89 -9.08 1.57
N GLU A 54 -12.18 -10.21 1.62
CA GLU A 54 -10.72 -10.25 1.47
C GLU A 54 -10.36 -10.29 -0.02
N LYS A 55 -9.59 -9.32 -0.50
CA LYS A 55 -9.11 -9.28 -1.89
C LYS A 55 -7.60 -9.40 -1.94
N LYS A 56 -7.10 -10.32 -2.77
CA LYS A 56 -5.65 -10.43 -3.00
C LYS A 56 -5.14 -9.26 -3.84
N ILE A 57 -4.10 -8.60 -3.35
CA ILE A 57 -3.38 -7.54 -4.04
C ILE A 57 -1.92 -7.97 -4.25
N PHE A 58 -1.40 -7.60 -5.42
CA PHE A 58 -0.02 -7.81 -5.82
C PHE A 58 0.69 -6.45 -5.82
N VAL A 59 1.83 -6.40 -5.16
CA VAL A 59 2.68 -5.19 -5.11
C VAL A 59 4.08 -5.60 -5.54
N GLU A 60 4.64 -4.91 -6.53
CA GLU A 60 6.04 -5.08 -6.90
C GLU A 60 6.95 -4.69 -5.72
N LYS A 61 8.07 -5.38 -5.51
CA LYS A 61 8.95 -5.12 -4.34
C LYS A 61 9.40 -3.66 -4.20
N ILE A 62 9.66 -2.97 -5.31
CA ILE A 62 9.98 -1.53 -5.31
C ILE A 62 8.80 -0.70 -4.77
N GLY A 63 7.57 -1.12 -5.02
CA GLY A 63 6.37 -0.51 -4.49
C GLY A 63 6.06 -0.91 -3.04
N ALA A 64 6.67 -1.96 -2.48
CA ALA A 64 6.41 -2.34 -1.09
C ALA A 64 7.15 -1.46 -0.07
N ASP A 65 8.22 -0.77 -0.47
CA ASP A 65 8.83 0.30 0.33
C ASP A 65 7.87 1.47 0.58
N ALA A 66 6.75 1.54 -0.17
CA ALA A 66 5.65 2.48 0.02
C ALA A 66 4.73 2.18 1.18
N VAL A 67 4.80 0.95 1.69
CA VAL A 67 3.81 0.44 2.62
C VAL A 67 4.12 0.99 3.99
N ILE A 68 3.10 1.57 4.63
CA ILE A 68 3.24 2.19 5.93
C ILE A 68 3.12 1.08 6.98
N HIS A 69 4.13 0.94 7.82
CA HIS A 69 4.24 -0.16 8.78
C HIS A 69 3.73 0.20 10.19
N ASP A 70 3.38 1.47 10.45
CA ASP A 70 2.91 1.91 11.76
C ASP A 70 1.90 3.06 11.68
N ILE A 71 1.19 3.28 12.80
CA ILE A 71 0.17 4.31 12.94
C ILE A 71 0.73 5.74 12.81
N ARG A 72 2.00 5.97 13.20
CA ARG A 72 2.62 7.31 13.15
C ARG A 72 2.90 7.70 11.71
N GLY A 73 3.41 6.78 10.90
CA GLY A 73 3.58 6.93 9.47
C GLY A 73 2.24 7.16 8.76
N LEU A 74 1.18 6.48 9.21
CA LEU A 74 -0.15 6.68 8.63
C LEU A 74 -0.67 8.09 8.90
N VAL A 75 -0.60 8.53 10.16
CA VAL A 75 -1.00 9.89 10.56
C VAL A 75 -0.18 10.94 9.81
N HIS A 76 1.13 10.73 9.67
CA HIS A 76 2.00 11.64 8.94
C HIS A 76 1.61 11.76 7.46
N ILE A 77 1.33 10.64 6.79
CA ILE A 77 0.90 10.66 5.38
C ILE A 77 -0.48 11.32 5.22
N LEU A 78 -1.40 11.09 6.16
CA LEU A 78 -2.72 11.75 6.15
C LEU A 78 -2.60 13.27 6.35
N ASP A 79 -1.67 13.74 7.19
CA ASP A 79 -1.36 15.16 7.38
C ASP A 79 -0.74 15.78 6.11
N LEU A 80 0.16 15.05 5.44
CA LEU A 80 0.69 15.49 4.15
C LEU A 80 -0.39 15.56 3.07
N ALA A 81 -1.34 14.61 3.06
CA ALA A 81 -2.47 14.62 2.13
C ALA A 81 -3.41 15.80 2.40
N SER A 82 -3.79 16.05 3.66
CA SER A 82 -4.71 17.14 4.05
C SER A 82 -4.12 18.53 3.77
N THR A 83 -2.80 18.68 3.85
CA THR A 83 -2.08 19.92 3.55
C THR A 83 -1.72 20.09 2.08
N GLY A 84 -2.07 19.11 1.21
CA GLY A 84 -1.73 19.12 -0.21
C GLY A 84 -0.23 18.93 -0.51
N ARG A 85 0.56 18.57 0.51
CA ARG A 85 2.01 18.37 0.44
C ARG A 85 2.41 16.94 0.07
N LEU A 86 1.46 16.01 0.01
CA LEU A 86 1.70 14.71 -0.59
C LEU A 86 1.94 14.89 -2.10
N ALA A 87 3.02 14.29 -2.61
CA ALA A 87 3.34 14.29 -4.03
C ALA A 87 2.10 13.93 -4.85
N LYS A 88 1.90 14.63 -5.99
CA LYS A 88 0.65 14.63 -6.77
C LYS A 88 0.17 13.25 -7.19
N ASP A 89 1.07 12.27 -7.22
CA ASP A 89 0.79 10.91 -7.63
C ASP A 89 0.31 10.02 -6.47
N GLY A 90 0.52 10.37 -5.20
CA GLY A 90 0.34 9.40 -4.12
C GLY A 90 1.21 8.14 -4.35
N TRP A 91 1.01 7.10 -3.55
CA TRP A 91 1.70 5.83 -3.77
C TRP A 91 0.93 5.03 -4.82
N VAL A 92 1.15 5.38 -6.10
CA VAL A 92 0.39 4.85 -7.24
C VAL A 92 0.57 3.34 -7.38
N ARG A 93 -0.57 2.66 -7.30
CA ARG A 93 -0.77 1.32 -7.82
C ARG A 93 -0.48 1.28 -9.33
N LYS A 94 0.57 0.62 -9.80
CA LYS A 94 0.63 0.20 -11.21
C LYS A 94 -0.28 -1.02 -11.36
N SER A 95 -1.48 -0.81 -11.91
CA SER A 95 -2.25 -1.92 -12.47
C SER A 95 -1.50 -2.41 -13.71
N GLY A 96 -0.99 -3.63 -13.66
CA GLY A 96 -0.42 -4.28 -14.84
C GLY A 96 -1.48 -4.36 -15.95
N ASN A 97 -1.06 -4.03 -17.16
CA ASN A 97 -1.80 -4.27 -18.39
C ASN A 97 -1.44 -5.67 -18.90
#